data_AF-Q0CVV1-F1
#
_entry.id   AF-Q0CVV1-F1
#
_cell.length_a   1.000
_cell.length_b   1.000
_cell.length_c   1.000
_cell.angle_alpha   90.00
_cell.angle_beta   90.00
_cell.angle_gamma   90.00
#
_symmetry.space_group_name_H-M   'P 1'
#
loop_
_entity.id
_entity.type
_entity.pdbx_description
1 polymer ?
#
loop_
_entity_poly.entity_id
_entity_poly.type
_entity_poly.pdbx_seq_one_letter_code
_entity_poly.pdbx_strand_id
1 'polypeptide(L)'
;MTLLRPHANIPIVQMSILKGRDEQDSTEKNIKLGRAVECFRDAGYAIIGSGGSYHDFVAIAKAFFENQHVTAGAEEFEDFLQFAASIPDPALRERTLFDWRKLPASYLAHPSDQSEHLMPFMVAAGSGGNNAGVKFASDTMERVAL
;
A
#
# COMPACT_ATOMS: atom_id res chain seq x y z
N MET A 1 9.98 -0.06 -12.05
CA MET A 1 10.54 -1.28 -12.71
C MET A 1 12.03 -1.22 -12.95
N THR A 2 12.63 -0.06 -13.26
CA THR A 2 14.09 0.07 -13.44
C THR A 2 14.90 -0.45 -12.24
N LEU A 3 14.45 -0.19 -11.00
CA LEU A 3 15.12 -0.69 -9.79
C LEU A 3 15.03 -2.22 -9.65
N LEU A 4 13.85 -2.80 -9.88
CA LEU A 4 13.61 -4.25 -9.74
C LEU A 4 14.20 -5.05 -10.91
N ARG A 5 14.19 -4.50 -12.12
CA ARG A 5 14.64 -5.18 -13.35
C ARG A 5 15.11 -4.17 -14.41
N PRO A 6 16.37 -3.71 -14.36
CA PRO A 6 16.91 -2.70 -15.28
C PRO A 6 16.87 -3.11 -16.76
N HIS A 7 17.04 -4.40 -17.06
CA HIS A 7 17.06 -4.93 -18.44
C HIS A 7 15.71 -4.87 -19.17
N ALA A 8 14.60 -4.55 -18.47
CA ALA A 8 13.27 -4.40 -19.05
C ALA A 8 12.80 -5.56 -19.96
N ASN A 9 13.26 -6.79 -19.68
CA ASN A 9 12.99 -7.98 -20.48
C ASN A 9 11.87 -8.88 -19.92
N ILE A 10 11.04 -8.33 -19.03
CA ILE A 10 9.85 -9.00 -18.50
C ILE A 10 8.63 -8.24 -19.06
N PRO A 11 7.68 -8.91 -19.73
CA PRO A 11 6.45 -8.26 -20.18
C PRO A 11 5.66 -7.68 -19.01
N ILE A 12 5.14 -6.46 -19.19
CA ILE A 12 4.37 -5.75 -18.16
C ILE A 12 2.99 -5.44 -18.71
N VAL A 13 1.97 -5.72 -17.92
CA VAL A 13 0.61 -5.23 -18.12
C VAL A 13 0.35 -4.19 -17.03
N GLN A 14 -0.06 -2.99 -17.43
CA GLN A 14 -0.45 -1.94 -16.50
C GLN A 14 -1.94 -2.02 -16.22
N MET A 15 -2.29 -1.87 -14.95
CA MET A 15 -3.67 -1.88 -14.48
C MET A 15 -3.88 -0.66 -13.59
N SER A 16 -4.95 0.09 -13.86
CA SER A 16 -5.36 1.20 -13.01
C SER A 16 -6.06 0.69 -11.76
N ILE A 17 -5.88 1.41 -10.64
CA ILE A 17 -6.73 1.24 -9.46
C ILE A 17 -8.14 1.73 -9.73
N LEU A 18 -9.10 1.24 -8.95
CA LEU A 18 -10.50 1.65 -9.05
C LEU A 18 -10.79 2.81 -8.10
N LYS A 19 -11.48 3.83 -8.61
CA LYS A 19 -12.00 4.92 -7.79
C LYS A 19 -13.39 4.58 -7.24
N GLY A 20 -13.55 4.74 -5.93
CA GLY A 20 -14.81 4.62 -5.22
C GLY A 20 -15.60 5.92 -5.15
N ARG A 21 -16.82 5.83 -4.62
CA ARG A 21 -17.63 7.00 -4.21
C ARG A 21 -17.02 7.71 -3.00
N ASP A 22 -16.40 6.93 -2.13
CA ASP A 22 -15.64 7.33 -0.97
C ASP A 22 -14.45 6.36 -0.79
N GLU A 23 -13.70 6.51 0.29
CA GLU A 23 -12.51 5.70 0.56
C GLU A 23 -12.84 4.25 0.92
N GLN A 24 -14.00 3.99 1.52
CA GLN A 24 -14.43 2.65 1.87
C GLN A 24 -14.84 1.87 0.61
N ASP A 25 -15.61 2.51 -0.28
CA ASP A 25 -15.97 1.99 -1.60
C ASP A 25 -14.71 1.78 -2.47
N SER A 26 -13.72 2.68 -2.38
CA SER A 26 -12.42 2.52 -3.06
C SER A 26 -11.64 1.32 -2.51
N THR A 27 -11.60 1.16 -1.19
CA THR A 27 -10.95 0.03 -0.51
C THR A 27 -11.59 -1.29 -0.95
N GLU A 28 -12.92 -1.39 -0.90
CA GLU A 28 -13.66 -2.58 -1.29
C GLU A 28 -13.39 -2.97 -2.76
N LYS A 29 -13.48 -1.99 -3.66
CA LYS A 29 -13.26 -2.21 -5.09
C LYS A 29 -11.86 -2.72 -5.38
N ASN A 30 -10.84 -2.15 -4.75
CA ASN A 30 -9.45 -2.53 -5.01
C ASN A 30 -9.08 -3.87 -4.37
N ILE A 31 -9.63 -4.22 -3.20
CA ILE A 31 -9.54 -5.59 -2.66
C ILE A 31 -10.16 -6.61 -3.62
N LYS A 32 -11.37 -6.33 -4.12
CA LYS A 32 -12.05 -7.19 -5.10
C LYS A 32 -11.28 -7.30 -6.42
N LEU A 33 -10.66 -6.21 -6.87
CA LEU A 33 -9.78 -6.23 -8.04
C LEU A 33 -8.58 -7.15 -7.81
N GLY A 34 -7.93 -7.05 -6.64
CA GLY A 34 -6.87 -7.96 -6.22
C GLY A 34 -7.28 -9.43 -6.29
N ARG A 35 -8.45 -9.76 -5.72
CA ARG A 35 -9.01 -11.11 -5.79
C ARG A 35 -9.27 -11.57 -7.22
N ALA A 36 -9.79 -10.68 -8.08
CA ALA A 36 -10.08 -11.01 -9.48
C ALA A 36 -8.81 -11.34 -10.28
N VAL A 37 -7.64 -10.81 -9.90
CA VAL A 37 -6.36 -11.08 -10.56
C VAL A 37 -5.53 -12.18 -9.87
N GLU A 38 -6.03 -12.78 -8.78
CA GLU A 38 -5.34 -13.85 -8.04
C GLU A 38 -4.96 -15.03 -8.94
N CYS A 39 -5.82 -15.40 -9.90
CA CYS A 39 -5.55 -16.49 -10.83
C CYS A 39 -4.27 -16.29 -11.67
N PHE A 40 -3.85 -15.05 -11.91
CA PHE A 40 -2.59 -14.77 -12.59
C PHE A 40 -1.38 -15.08 -11.69
N ARG A 41 -1.47 -14.80 -10.38
CA ARG A 41 -0.43 -15.22 -9.42
C ARG A 41 -0.26 -16.72 -9.45
N ASP A 42 -1.37 -17.46 -9.43
CA ASP A 42 -1.35 -18.93 -9.48
C ASP A 42 -0.81 -19.48 -10.81
N ALA A 43 -0.91 -18.70 -11.88
CA ALA A 43 -0.31 -18.98 -13.18
C ALA A 43 1.16 -18.51 -13.31
N GLY A 44 1.79 -18.04 -12.23
CA GLY A 44 3.21 -17.65 -12.22
C GLY A 44 3.49 -16.18 -12.57
N TYR A 45 2.46 -15.31 -12.59
CA TYR A 45 2.66 -13.88 -12.76
C TYR A 45 2.98 -13.21 -11.43
N ALA A 46 3.84 -12.18 -11.48
CA ALA A 46 4.05 -11.29 -10.34
C ALA A 46 2.99 -10.17 -10.34
N ILE A 47 2.25 -10.04 -9.23
CA ILE A 47 1.34 -8.91 -9.00
C ILE A 47 2.07 -7.90 -8.13
N ILE A 48 2.28 -6.69 -8.66
CA ILE A 48 3.05 -5.63 -8.00
C ILE A 48 2.14 -4.44 -7.72
N GLY A 49 1.84 -4.20 -6.44
CA GLY A 49 1.24 -2.96 -5.97
C GLY A 49 2.32 -1.96 -5.62
N SER A 50 2.51 -0.92 -6.44
CA SER A 50 3.47 0.16 -6.18
C SER A 50 2.71 1.42 -5.77
N GLY A 51 2.91 1.86 -4.54
CA GLY A 51 2.22 3.03 -3.95
C GLY A 51 3.01 3.59 -2.78
N GLY A 52 2.32 4.10 -1.76
CA GLY A 52 2.94 4.61 -0.54
C GLY A 52 2.03 4.46 0.67
N SER A 53 2.59 4.01 1.79
CA SER A 53 1.94 3.97 3.09
C SER A 53 1.90 5.34 3.79
N TYR A 54 2.54 6.36 3.21
CA TYR A 54 2.45 7.76 3.62
C TYR A 54 2.29 8.65 2.37
N HIS A 55 1.40 9.64 2.44
CA HIS A 55 1.00 10.50 1.34
C HIS A 55 0.48 11.89 1.75
N ASP A 56 0.90 12.44 2.89
CA ASP A 56 0.62 13.85 3.18
C ASP A 56 1.65 14.76 2.46
N PHE A 57 1.36 15.10 1.21
CA PHE A 57 2.21 16.00 0.42
C PHE A 57 2.24 17.43 0.94
N VAL A 58 1.21 17.88 1.67
CA VAL A 58 1.22 19.22 2.27
C VAL A 58 2.25 19.24 3.39
N ALA A 59 2.26 18.24 4.25
CA ALA A 59 3.28 18.08 5.28
C ALA A 59 4.68 17.90 4.68
N ILE A 60 4.83 17.09 3.63
CA ILE A 60 6.12 16.90 2.92
C ILE A 60 6.62 18.24 2.35
N ALA A 61 5.76 18.97 1.63
CA ALA A 61 6.13 20.25 1.03
C ALA A 61 6.50 21.28 2.10
N LYS A 62 5.71 21.39 3.17
CA LYS A 62 5.99 22.29 4.29
C LYS A 62 7.34 21.98 4.93
N ALA A 63 7.60 20.70 5.26
CA ALA A 63 8.84 20.25 5.83
C ALA A 63 10.04 20.60 4.92
N PHE A 64 9.89 20.39 3.60
CA PHE A 64 10.91 20.75 2.62
C PHE A 64 11.22 22.26 2.60
N PHE A 65 10.19 23.12 2.53
CA PHE A 65 10.39 24.56 2.48
C PHE A 65 10.88 25.17 3.80
N GLU A 66 10.56 24.54 4.93
CA GLU A 66 10.99 24.98 6.27
C GLU A 66 12.32 24.35 6.71
N ASN A 67 12.94 23.51 5.87
CA ASN A 67 14.12 22.72 6.20
C ASN A 67 13.96 21.93 7.51
N GLN A 68 12.79 21.29 7.64
CA GLN A 68 12.38 20.44 8.76
C GLN A 68 12.12 19.01 8.27
N HIS A 69 12.04 18.07 9.21
CA HIS A 69 11.59 16.71 8.91
C HIS A 69 10.05 16.63 8.97
N VAL A 70 9.48 15.79 8.11
CA VAL A 70 8.07 15.39 8.22
C VAL A 70 7.88 14.74 9.59
N THR A 71 6.89 15.23 10.35
CA THR A 71 6.67 14.81 11.73
C THR A 71 6.36 13.31 11.79
N ALA A 72 7.07 12.59 12.66
CA ALA A 72 6.81 11.18 12.93
C ALA A 72 5.41 10.99 13.53
N GLY A 73 4.73 9.90 13.17
CA GLY A 73 3.38 9.59 13.66
C GLY A 73 2.59 8.60 12.81
N ALA A 74 3.06 8.29 11.59
CA ALA A 74 2.45 7.30 10.71
C ALA A 74 3.04 5.88 10.88
N GLU A 75 4.01 5.68 11.77
CA GLU A 75 4.61 4.37 12.05
C GLU A 75 3.56 3.35 12.51
N GLU A 76 2.62 3.78 13.36
CA GLU A 76 1.48 2.94 13.78
C GLU A 76 0.62 2.48 12.59
N PHE A 77 0.51 3.31 11.55
CA PHE A 77 -0.22 2.94 10.35
C PHE A 77 0.55 1.93 9.50
N GLU A 78 1.86 2.10 9.36
CA GLU A 78 2.73 1.10 8.71
C GLU A 78 2.67 -0.25 9.44
N ASP A 79 2.74 -0.25 10.77
CA ASP A 79 2.64 -1.45 11.60
C ASP A 79 1.27 -2.13 11.44
N PHE A 80 0.20 -1.35 11.35
CA PHE A 80 -1.14 -1.86 11.05
C PHE A 80 -1.20 -2.53 9.67
N LEU A 81 -0.65 -1.90 8.62
CA LEU A 81 -0.62 -2.49 7.28
C LEU A 81 0.20 -3.77 7.24
N GLN A 82 1.35 -3.78 7.93
CA GLN A 82 2.19 -4.97 8.06
C GLN A 82 1.44 -6.10 8.79
N PHE A 83 0.79 -5.79 9.91
CA PHE A 83 -0.03 -6.76 10.64
C PHE A 83 -1.13 -7.32 9.75
N ALA A 84 -1.91 -6.46 9.09
CA ALA A 84 -2.99 -6.88 8.20
C ALA A 84 -2.48 -7.78 7.08
N ALA A 85 -1.38 -7.42 6.41
CA ALA A 85 -0.77 -8.24 5.36
C ALA A 85 -0.33 -9.62 5.86
N SER A 86 0.14 -9.71 7.11
CA SER A 86 0.62 -10.98 7.70
C SER A 86 -0.48 -11.99 8.04
N ILE A 87 -1.75 -11.57 8.06
CA ILE A 87 -2.90 -12.44 8.35
C ILE A 87 -3.04 -13.46 7.20
N PRO A 88 -2.93 -14.78 7.42
CA PRO A 88 -3.04 -15.76 6.34
C PRO A 88 -4.46 -15.93 5.79
N ASP A 89 -5.47 -15.83 6.65
CA ASP A 89 -6.88 -15.96 6.25
C ASP A 89 -7.30 -14.74 5.42
N PRO A 90 -7.68 -14.91 4.15
CA PRO A 90 -8.03 -13.79 3.28
C PRO A 90 -9.28 -13.03 3.77
N ALA A 91 -10.28 -13.72 4.32
CA ALA A 91 -11.49 -13.06 4.82
C ALA A 91 -11.20 -12.23 6.07
N LEU A 92 -10.32 -12.72 6.96
CA LEU A 92 -9.88 -11.94 8.11
C LEU A 92 -9.01 -10.76 7.71
N ARG A 93 -8.05 -10.97 6.80
CA ARG A 93 -7.20 -9.91 6.23
C ARG A 93 -8.04 -8.78 5.65
N GLU A 94 -9.02 -9.10 4.81
CA GLU A 94 -9.90 -8.11 4.22
C GLU A 94 -10.70 -7.33 5.26
N ARG A 95 -11.30 -8.01 6.25
CA ARG A 95 -12.02 -7.35 7.34
C ARG A 95 -11.12 -6.41 8.13
N THR A 96 -9.89 -6.84 8.44
CA THR A 96 -8.91 -5.98 9.10
C THR A 96 -8.59 -4.77 8.24
N LEU A 97 -8.34 -4.96 6.94
CA LEU A 97 -8.04 -3.85 6.02
C LEU A 97 -9.21 -2.89 5.86
N PHE A 98 -10.48 -3.32 5.94
CA PHE A 98 -11.62 -2.40 5.94
C PHE A 98 -11.62 -1.42 7.10
N ASP A 99 -10.96 -1.77 8.19
CA ASP A 99 -10.91 -0.98 9.42
C ASP A 99 -9.73 0.00 9.45
N TRP A 100 -8.98 0.15 8.34
CA TRP A 100 -7.78 0.99 8.29
C TRP A 100 -8.03 2.45 8.72
N ARG A 101 -9.19 3.03 8.36
CA ARG A 101 -9.62 4.38 8.78
C ARG A 101 -10.04 4.49 10.25
N LYS A 102 -10.21 3.38 10.97
CA LYS A 102 -10.45 3.42 12.43
C LYS A 102 -9.19 3.80 13.20
N LEU A 103 -8.01 3.66 12.60
CA LEU A 103 -6.75 4.07 13.20
C LEU A 103 -6.54 5.58 12.96
N PRO A 104 -6.44 6.42 14.00
CA PRO A 104 -6.20 7.87 13.84
C PRO A 104 -4.93 8.18 13.03
N ALA A 105 -3.87 7.37 13.19
CA ALA A 105 -2.62 7.50 12.43
C ALA A 105 -2.82 7.38 10.91
N SER A 106 -3.90 6.74 10.44
CA SER A 106 -4.25 6.69 9.02
C SER A 106 -4.51 8.06 8.40
N TYR A 107 -5.00 9.03 9.19
CA TYR A 107 -5.27 10.40 8.72
C TYR A 107 -4.00 11.24 8.68
N LEU A 108 -2.97 10.87 9.44
CA LEU A 108 -1.62 11.43 9.34
C LEU A 108 -0.91 10.89 8.10
N ALA A 109 -1.09 9.59 7.83
CA ALA A 109 -0.50 8.94 6.67
C ALA A 109 -1.16 9.38 5.36
N HIS A 110 -2.49 9.38 5.31
CA HIS A 110 -3.28 9.75 4.14
C HIS A 110 -4.37 10.73 4.58
N PRO A 111 -4.27 12.01 4.22
CA PRO A 111 -5.33 12.98 4.49
C PRO A 111 -6.70 12.50 3.96
N SER A 112 -7.79 13.02 4.50
CA SER A 112 -9.14 12.65 4.06
C SER A 112 -9.30 12.82 2.55
N ASP A 113 -9.86 11.80 1.90
CA ASP A 113 -10.06 11.71 0.46
C ASP A 113 -8.77 11.70 -0.40
N GLN A 114 -7.60 11.49 0.21
CA GLN A 114 -6.28 11.45 -0.43
C GLN A 114 -5.53 10.15 -0.13
N SER A 115 -6.21 9.02 -0.34
CA SER A 115 -5.71 7.66 -0.10
C SER A 115 -5.43 6.86 -1.37
N GLU A 116 -5.40 7.49 -2.54
CA GLU A 116 -5.16 6.84 -3.82
C GLU A 116 -3.82 6.10 -3.88
N HIS A 117 -2.80 6.61 -3.19
CA HIS A 117 -1.48 5.97 -3.10
C HIS A 117 -1.46 4.74 -2.18
N LEU A 118 -2.47 4.55 -1.32
CA LEU A 118 -2.66 3.34 -0.53
C LEU A 118 -3.34 2.22 -1.34
N MET A 119 -4.20 2.57 -2.31
CA MET A 119 -5.01 1.59 -3.05
C MET A 119 -4.21 0.47 -3.75
N PRO A 120 -2.99 0.69 -4.28
CA PRO A 120 -2.15 -0.39 -4.79
C PRO A 120 -1.86 -1.50 -3.76
N PHE A 121 -1.73 -1.14 -2.47
CA PHE A 121 -1.56 -2.11 -1.39
C PHE A 121 -2.84 -2.95 -1.21
N MET A 122 -4.02 -2.35 -1.32
CA MET A 122 -5.30 -3.07 -1.23
C MET A 122 -5.46 -4.10 -2.36
N VAL A 123 -5.01 -3.77 -3.57
CA VAL A 123 -4.96 -4.72 -4.71
C VAL A 123 -4.00 -5.87 -4.41
N ALA A 124 -2.79 -5.58 -3.94
CA ALA A 124 -1.79 -6.62 -3.63
C ALA A 124 -2.23 -7.53 -2.48
N ALA A 125 -2.84 -6.97 -1.44
CA ALA A 125 -3.34 -7.75 -0.30
C ALA A 125 -4.52 -8.65 -0.72
N GLY A 126 -5.41 -8.15 -1.58
CA GLY A 126 -6.53 -8.90 -2.13
C GLY A 126 -6.11 -10.04 -3.06
N SER A 127 -4.95 -9.93 -3.72
CA SER A 127 -4.40 -11.00 -4.57
C SER A 127 -3.54 -12.01 -3.80
N GLY A 128 -3.38 -11.84 -2.49
CA GLY A 128 -2.53 -12.67 -1.64
C GLY A 128 -3.11 -14.04 -1.28
N GLY A 129 -4.41 -14.26 -1.49
CA GLY A 129 -5.06 -15.54 -1.15
C GLY A 129 -4.75 -15.97 0.28
N ASN A 130 -4.47 -17.27 0.46
CA ASN A 130 -4.06 -17.85 1.75
C ASN A 130 -2.59 -17.59 2.13
N ASN A 131 -1.84 -16.82 1.34
CA ASN A 131 -0.43 -16.55 1.61
C ASN A 131 -0.30 -15.34 2.53
N ALA A 132 0.37 -15.50 3.67
CA ALA A 132 0.73 -14.38 4.55
C ALA A 132 1.76 -13.48 3.87
N GLY A 133 1.54 -12.17 3.94
CA GLY A 133 2.52 -11.16 3.55
C GLY A 133 3.71 -11.16 4.51
N VAL A 134 4.91 -10.97 3.94
CA VAL A 134 6.16 -10.86 4.70
C VAL A 134 6.79 -9.51 4.38
N LYS A 135 7.15 -8.77 5.42
CA LYS A 135 8.00 -7.58 5.28
C LYS A 135 9.43 -8.04 5.08
N PHE A 136 10.00 -7.69 3.93
CA PHE A 136 11.44 -7.79 3.74
C PHE A 136 12.07 -6.55 4.38
N ALA A 137 12.96 -6.75 5.35
CA ALA A 137 13.81 -5.66 5.80
C ALA A 137 14.74 -5.28 4.64
N SER A 138 14.71 -4.03 4.18
CA SER A 138 15.82 -3.50 3.40
C SER A 138 16.86 -2.96 4.39
N ASP A 139 18.10 -3.43 4.29
CA ASP A 139 19.26 -2.85 4.98
C ASP A 139 19.63 -1.47 4.40
N THR A 140 18.67 -0.65 3.98
CA THR A 140 18.94 0.65 3.37
C THR A 140 17.78 1.61 3.56
N MET A 141 17.60 2.04 4.80
CA MET A 141 17.25 3.43 5.10
C MET A 141 18.35 3.96 6.04
N GLU A 142 19.58 4.05 5.52
CA GLU A 142 20.49 5.04 6.07
C GLU A 142 19.74 6.37 6.01
N ARG A 143 19.61 6.98 7.19
CA ARG A 143 19.00 8.28 7.41
C ARG A 143 19.62 9.27 6.43
N VAL A 144 18.95 9.51 5.32
CA VAL A 144 19.20 10.72 4.52
C VAL A 144 18.59 11.87 5.31
N ALA A 145 19.35 12.31 6.31
CA ALA A 145 19.27 13.66 6.81
C ALA A 145 19.76 14.56 5.67
N LEU A 146 18.84 15.34 5.10
CA LEU A 146 19.15 16.63 4.50
C LEU A 146 18.84 17.70 5.53
#